data_AF-A0A5A7NBU8-F1
#
_entry.id   AF-A0A5A7NBU8-F1
#
_cell.length_a   1.000
_cell.length_b   1.000
_cell.length_c   1.000
_cell.angle_alpha   90.00
_cell.angle_beta   90.00
_cell.angle_gamma   90.00
#
_symmetry.space_group_name_H-M   'P 1'
#
loop_
_entity.id
_entity.type
_entity.pdbx_description
1 polymer ?
#
loop_
_entity_poly.entity_id
_entity_poly.type
_entity_poly.pdbx_seq_one_letter_code
_entity_poly.pdbx_strand_id
1 'polypeptide(L)'
;MVQSLGFYTPDDTLSNHLPKESYDHLAAAYEKRGIPVQAMDRMKPWMAGLQISVMSAMQAGFLPQYGVDSTLGQLASASGKDIRGLEKGEEQLMLFANLSDEAQVAFIEEGLEQIDDLAQYFEELKEAWLTGDLDALDAILTAGLEESPELADKLLYQRNRNWIPALEGLLEEPGTHLVAVGAGHLIGDKSVIALLRANGHELTRQ
;
A
#
# COMPACT_ATOMS: atom_id res chain seq x y z
N MET A 1 20.84 -0.12 1.71
CA MET A 1 19.50 0.44 2.06
C MET A 1 18.49 -0.33 1.24
N VAL A 2 17.26 -0.59 1.70
CA VAL A 2 16.27 -1.40 0.95
C VAL A 2 16.06 -0.88 -0.48
N GLN A 3 16.15 0.44 -0.68
CA GLN A 3 16.10 1.08 -2.00
C GLN A 3 17.12 0.52 -3.01
N SER A 4 18.30 0.04 -2.58
CA SER A 4 19.28 -0.55 -3.50
C SER A 4 18.84 -1.92 -4.04
N LEU A 5 17.87 -2.59 -3.39
CA LEU A 5 17.25 -3.81 -3.90
C LEU A 5 16.27 -3.54 -5.03
N GLY A 6 15.88 -2.27 -5.24
CA GLY A 6 14.94 -1.83 -6.26
C GLY A 6 15.55 -1.57 -7.62
N PHE A 7 16.84 -1.86 -7.81
CA PHE A 7 17.55 -1.62 -9.08
C PHE A 7 18.27 -2.89 -9.54
N TYR A 8 18.25 -3.11 -10.85
CA TYR A 8 19.09 -4.13 -11.48
C TYR A 8 20.56 -3.70 -11.51
N THR A 9 21.45 -4.69 -11.59
CA THR A 9 22.86 -4.48 -11.93
C THR A 9 23.00 -4.07 -13.41
N PRO A 10 24.10 -3.40 -13.83
CA PRO A 10 24.22 -2.83 -15.18
C PRO A 10 24.01 -3.80 -16.36
N ASP A 11 24.14 -5.10 -16.11
CA ASP A 11 23.97 -6.22 -17.05
C ASP A 11 22.51 -6.66 -17.26
N ASP A 12 21.56 -6.10 -16.52
CA ASP A 12 20.15 -6.47 -16.60
C ASP A 12 19.23 -5.24 -16.56
N THR A 13 18.00 -5.37 -17.04
CA THR A 13 17.02 -4.29 -17.23
C THR A 13 15.59 -4.78 -17.07
N LEU A 14 14.67 -3.88 -16.70
CA LEU A 14 13.26 -4.19 -16.50
C LEU A 14 12.60 -4.84 -17.72
N SER A 15 12.98 -4.39 -18.91
CA SER A 15 12.56 -4.96 -20.19
C SER A 15 12.81 -6.47 -20.36
N ASN A 16 13.73 -7.07 -19.59
CA ASN A 16 13.96 -8.52 -19.59
C ASN A 16 13.00 -9.30 -18.67
N HIS A 17 12.28 -8.61 -17.78
CA HIS A 17 11.47 -9.21 -16.70
C HIS A 17 9.98 -8.88 -16.79
N LEU A 18 9.58 -8.00 -17.70
CA LEU A 18 8.18 -7.71 -17.97
C LEU A 18 7.75 -8.24 -19.33
N PRO A 19 6.50 -8.72 -19.46
CA PRO A 19 5.88 -8.90 -20.77
C PRO A 19 5.97 -7.61 -21.57
N LYS A 20 6.19 -7.73 -22.89
CA LYS A 20 6.41 -6.57 -23.76
C LYS A 20 5.28 -5.54 -23.66
N GLU A 21 4.04 -6.01 -23.59
CA GLU A 21 2.85 -5.17 -23.48
C GLU A 21 2.86 -4.35 -22.17
N SER A 22 3.09 -5.02 -21.04
CA SER A 22 3.20 -4.38 -19.72
C SER A 22 4.36 -3.39 -19.66
N TYR A 23 5.50 -3.72 -20.28
CA TYR A 23 6.64 -2.79 -20.41
C TYR A 23 6.29 -1.55 -21.25
N ASP A 24 5.69 -1.74 -22.42
CA ASP A 24 5.32 -0.63 -23.31
C ASP A 24 4.31 0.31 -22.62
N HIS A 25 3.33 -0.26 -21.90
CA HIS A 25 2.33 0.51 -21.15
C HIS A 25 2.97 1.28 -19.99
N LEU A 26 3.85 0.65 -19.21
CA LEU A 26 4.62 1.32 -18.15
C LEU A 26 5.51 2.43 -18.71
N ALA A 27 6.19 2.20 -19.83
CA ALA A 27 7.02 3.20 -20.49
C ALA A 27 6.18 4.42 -20.89
N ALA A 28 5.02 4.20 -21.51
CA ALA A 28 4.10 5.28 -21.87
C ALA A 28 3.62 6.06 -20.63
N ALA A 29 3.36 5.37 -19.52
CA ALA A 29 2.97 6.00 -18.26
C ALA A 29 4.09 6.87 -17.66
N TYR A 30 5.35 6.45 -17.77
CA TYR A 30 6.53 7.23 -17.37
C TYR A 30 6.73 8.44 -18.27
N GLU A 31 6.63 8.27 -19.59
CA GLU A 31 6.78 9.36 -20.58
C GLU A 31 5.72 10.44 -20.40
N LYS A 32 4.45 10.06 -20.20
CA LYS A 32 3.33 10.98 -19.90
C LYS A 32 3.61 11.86 -18.68
N ARG A 33 4.48 11.42 -17.78
CA ARG A 33 4.86 12.10 -16.53
C ARG A 33 6.24 12.78 -16.62
N GLY A 34 6.85 12.80 -17.81
CA GLY A 34 8.14 13.47 -18.06
C GLY A 34 9.34 12.73 -17.46
N ILE A 35 9.19 11.44 -17.15
CA ILE A 35 10.27 10.61 -16.60
C ILE A 35 10.94 9.85 -17.75
N PRO A 36 12.28 9.88 -17.87
CA PRO A 36 12.97 9.10 -18.89
C PRO A 36 12.73 7.60 -18.70
N VAL A 37 12.32 6.90 -19.75
CA VAL A 37 12.17 5.44 -19.77
C VAL A 37 13.46 4.72 -19.37
N GLN A 38 14.63 5.31 -19.65
CA GLN A 38 15.92 4.74 -19.23
C GLN A 38 16.11 4.72 -17.71
N ALA A 39 15.47 5.65 -16.97
CA ALA A 39 15.49 5.63 -15.52
C ALA A 39 14.59 4.52 -14.96
N MET A 40 13.45 4.30 -15.61
CA MET A 40 12.53 3.18 -15.32
C MET A 40 13.19 1.83 -15.59
N ASP A 41 13.84 1.66 -16.74
CA ASP A 41 14.40 0.37 -17.20
C ASP A 41 15.53 -0.15 -16.30
N ARG A 42 16.05 0.70 -15.40
CA ARG A 42 17.05 0.34 -14.38
C ARG A 42 16.43 -0.21 -13.09
N MET A 43 15.14 -0.03 -12.89
CA MET A 43 14.40 -0.44 -11.70
C MET A 43 13.92 -1.88 -11.81
N LYS A 44 13.82 -2.57 -10.67
CA LYS A 44 13.05 -3.80 -10.57
C LYS A 44 11.55 -3.53 -10.66
N PRO A 45 10.71 -4.49 -11.08
CA PRO A 45 9.30 -4.26 -11.29
C PRO A 45 8.60 -3.65 -10.06
N TRP A 46 8.84 -4.18 -8.86
CA TRP A 46 8.25 -3.63 -7.64
C TRP A 46 8.55 -2.14 -7.39
N MET A 47 9.75 -1.69 -7.74
CA MET A 47 10.18 -0.30 -7.53
C MET A 47 9.55 0.61 -8.58
N ALA A 48 9.50 0.16 -9.84
CA ALA A 48 8.86 0.92 -10.91
C ALA A 48 7.35 1.06 -10.66
N GLY A 49 6.69 -0.03 -10.26
CA GLY A 49 5.27 -0.05 -9.86
C GLY A 49 5.01 0.89 -8.67
N LEU A 50 5.82 0.82 -7.62
CA LEU A 50 5.65 1.70 -6.47
C LEU A 50 5.85 3.18 -6.83
N GLN A 51 6.87 3.49 -7.64
CA GLN A 51 7.12 4.86 -8.09
C GLN A 51 5.95 5.42 -8.91
N ILE A 52 5.45 4.65 -9.88
CA ILE A 52 4.36 5.13 -10.73
C ILE A 52 3.07 5.34 -9.94
N SER A 53 2.77 4.46 -8.97
CA SER A 53 1.61 4.60 -8.07
C SER A 53 1.69 5.83 -7.18
N VAL A 54 2.86 6.09 -6.56
CA VAL A 54 3.06 7.29 -5.73
C VAL A 54 2.93 8.57 -6.57
N MET A 55 3.53 8.60 -7.76
CA MET A 55 3.45 9.78 -8.63
C MET A 55 2.03 10.03 -9.13
N SER A 56 1.30 8.96 -9.41
CA SER A 56 -0.10 9.01 -9.80
C SER A 56 -0.98 9.60 -8.71
N ALA A 57 -0.81 9.17 -7.46
CA ALA A 57 -1.49 9.74 -6.31
C ALA A 57 -1.18 11.24 -6.13
N MET A 58 0.10 11.63 -6.25
CA MET A 58 0.51 13.03 -6.15
C MET A 58 -0.11 13.91 -7.25
N GLN A 59 -0.21 13.41 -8.48
CA GLN A 59 -0.86 14.11 -9.59
C GLN A 59 -2.37 14.29 -9.36
N ALA A 60 -3.01 13.33 -8.70
CA ALA A 60 -4.40 13.42 -8.26
C ALA A 60 -4.60 14.31 -7.02
N GLY A 61 -3.54 14.92 -6.48
CA GLY A 61 -3.60 15.84 -5.34
C GLY A 61 -3.44 15.17 -3.97
N PHE A 62 -3.15 13.87 -3.92
CA PHE A 62 -2.86 13.13 -2.69
C PHE A 62 -1.40 13.34 -2.31
N LEU A 63 -1.15 14.43 -1.58
CA LEU A 63 0.19 14.80 -1.16
C LEU A 63 0.48 14.23 0.24
N PRO A 64 1.57 13.45 0.43
CA PRO A 64 1.85 12.75 1.68
C PRO A 64 1.89 13.64 2.94
N GLN A 65 2.34 14.90 2.81
CA GLN A 65 2.38 15.85 3.92
C GLN A 65 1.00 16.27 4.44
N TYR A 66 -0.07 16.04 3.66
CA TYR A 66 -1.46 16.28 4.05
C TYR A 66 -2.20 14.97 4.37
N GLY A 67 -1.50 13.84 4.36
CA GLY A 67 -2.06 12.55 4.70
C GLY A 67 -2.49 12.45 6.17
N VAL A 68 -3.37 11.50 6.45
CA VAL A 68 -3.90 11.23 7.81
C VAL A 68 -2.76 10.92 8.78
N ASP A 69 -1.80 10.06 8.39
CA ASP A 69 -0.66 9.69 9.24
C ASP A 69 0.20 10.89 9.63
N SER A 70 0.50 11.78 8.67
CA SER A 70 1.28 12.99 8.93
C SER A 70 0.53 13.93 9.87
N THR A 71 -0.77 14.10 9.63
CA THR A 71 -1.63 14.97 10.44
C THR A 71 -1.74 14.45 11.88
N LEU A 72 -2.06 13.17 12.06
CA LEU A 72 -2.16 12.53 13.37
C LEU A 72 -0.81 12.52 14.10
N GLY A 73 0.29 12.24 13.41
CA GLY A 73 1.63 12.26 13.99
C GLY A 73 2.03 13.65 14.50
N GLN A 74 1.71 14.70 13.74
CA GLN A 74 1.93 16.09 14.17
C GLN A 74 1.06 16.45 15.38
N LEU A 75 -0.22 16.09 15.38
CA LEU A 75 -1.14 16.34 16.50
C LEU A 75 -0.72 15.60 17.77
N ALA A 76 -0.33 14.33 17.64
CA ALA A 76 0.16 13.51 18.74
C ALA A 76 1.45 14.11 19.34
N SER A 77 2.41 14.46 18.48
CA SER A 77 3.66 15.10 18.90
C SER A 77 3.43 16.42 19.62
N ALA A 78 2.58 17.30 19.05
CA ALA A 78 2.25 18.59 19.64
C ALA A 78 1.52 18.46 20.99
N SER A 79 0.80 17.35 21.19
CA SER A 79 0.10 17.03 22.44
C SER A 79 0.93 16.22 23.43
N GLY A 80 2.22 15.97 23.15
CA GLY A 80 3.10 15.17 24.00
C GLY A 80 2.67 13.71 24.15
N LYS A 81 1.93 13.16 23.17
CA LYS A 81 1.52 11.75 23.17
C LYS A 81 2.66 10.87 22.65
N ASP A 82 2.78 9.69 23.23
CA ASP A 82 3.68 8.65 22.72
C ASP A 82 3.20 8.15 21.36
N ILE A 83 4.14 7.92 20.45
CA ILE A 83 3.87 7.43 19.09
C ILE A 83 4.66 6.14 18.90
N ARG A 84 3.93 5.06 18.60
CA ARG A 84 4.51 3.74 18.34
C ARG A 84 4.06 3.25 16.96
N GLY A 85 5.00 2.70 16.20
CA GLY A 85 4.70 2.04 14.92
C GLY A 85 4.32 0.58 15.13
N LEU A 86 3.36 0.08 14.35
CA LEU A 86 3.06 -1.36 14.25
C LEU A 86 4.09 -2.11 13.39
N GLU A 87 4.83 -1.39 12.56
CA GLU A 87 5.92 -1.87 11.72
C GLU A 87 6.88 -0.70 11.40
N LYS A 88 8.03 -1.00 10.79
CA LYS A 88 8.99 -0.01 10.29
C LYS A 88 8.82 0.24 8.79
N GLY A 89 9.16 1.45 8.35
CA GLY A 89 9.13 1.78 6.91
C GLY A 89 10.03 0.88 6.06
N GLU A 90 11.20 0.47 6.58
CA GLU A 90 12.06 -0.50 5.88
C GLU A 90 11.41 -1.88 5.75
N GLU A 91 10.66 -2.31 6.76
CA GLU A 91 9.94 -3.59 6.73
C GLU A 91 8.88 -3.58 5.63
N GLN A 92 8.16 -2.47 5.47
CA GLN A 92 7.17 -2.31 4.39
C GLN A 92 7.81 -2.36 3.00
N LEU A 93 8.94 -1.69 2.78
CA LEU A 93 9.65 -1.76 1.49
C LEU A 93 10.20 -3.17 1.20
N MET A 94 10.60 -3.90 2.24
CA MET A 94 11.05 -5.29 2.09
C MET A 94 9.91 -6.24 1.67
N LEU A 95 8.64 -5.89 1.91
CA LEU A 95 7.51 -6.69 1.42
C LEU A 95 7.54 -6.78 -0.11
N PHE A 96 7.68 -5.61 -0.77
CA PHE A 96 7.77 -5.49 -2.22
C PHE A 96 9.04 -6.15 -2.77
N ALA A 97 10.19 -5.92 -2.13
CA ALA A 97 11.46 -6.47 -2.56
C ALA A 97 11.55 -8.01 -2.43
N ASN A 98 10.70 -8.62 -1.60
CA ASN A 98 10.64 -10.07 -1.36
C ASN A 98 9.49 -10.76 -2.09
N LEU A 99 8.71 -10.04 -2.92
CA LEU A 99 7.73 -10.65 -3.81
C LEU A 99 8.45 -11.56 -4.82
N SER A 100 7.83 -12.68 -5.17
CA SER A 100 8.22 -13.47 -6.34
C SER A 100 8.25 -12.59 -7.60
N ASP A 101 9.06 -12.97 -8.59
CA ASP A 101 9.13 -12.21 -9.84
C ASP A 101 7.74 -12.13 -10.48
N GLU A 102 6.98 -13.22 -10.46
CA GLU A 102 5.58 -13.27 -10.91
C GLU A 102 4.69 -12.29 -10.15
N ALA A 103 4.77 -12.22 -8.82
CA ALA A 103 3.96 -11.29 -8.03
C ALA A 103 4.38 -9.83 -8.22
N GLN A 104 5.65 -9.55 -8.54
CA GLN A 104 6.08 -8.20 -8.88
C GLN A 104 5.56 -7.77 -10.27
N VAL A 105 5.47 -8.69 -11.23
CA VAL A 105 4.83 -8.43 -12.53
C VAL A 105 3.35 -8.13 -12.32
N ALA A 106 2.64 -8.99 -11.58
CA ALA A 106 1.23 -8.81 -11.28
C ALA A 106 0.95 -7.47 -10.57
N PHE A 107 1.80 -7.08 -9.61
CA PHE A 107 1.70 -5.77 -8.95
C PHE A 107 1.80 -4.59 -9.92
N ILE A 108 2.66 -4.68 -10.95
CA ILE A 108 2.70 -3.66 -12.00
C ILE A 108 1.43 -3.71 -12.85
N GLU A 109 1.02 -4.88 -13.30
CA GLU A 109 -0.12 -5.04 -14.22
C GLU A 109 -1.41 -4.52 -13.58
N GLU A 110 -1.69 -4.88 -12.33
CA GLU A 110 -2.82 -4.35 -11.55
C GLU A 110 -2.76 -2.82 -11.43
N GLY A 111 -1.56 -2.28 -11.17
CA GLY A 111 -1.36 -0.82 -11.10
C GLY A 111 -1.54 -0.11 -12.45
N LEU A 112 -1.21 -0.79 -13.55
CA LEU A 112 -1.36 -0.28 -14.91
C LEU A 112 -2.80 -0.32 -15.40
N GLU A 113 -3.61 -1.29 -14.99
CA GLU A 113 -5.04 -1.32 -15.34
C GLU A 113 -5.77 -0.07 -14.82
N GLN A 114 -5.39 0.40 -13.64
CA GLN A 114 -6.01 1.59 -13.03
C GLN A 114 -5.37 2.91 -13.49
N ILE A 115 -4.26 2.87 -14.24
CA ILE A 115 -3.42 4.05 -14.46
C ILE A 115 -4.03 5.11 -15.38
N ASP A 116 -4.97 4.70 -16.24
CA ASP A 116 -5.64 5.60 -17.17
C ASP A 116 -6.84 6.30 -16.52
N ASP A 117 -7.51 5.64 -15.57
CA ASP A 117 -8.70 6.13 -14.87
C ASP A 117 -8.42 6.52 -13.40
N LEU A 118 -7.15 6.78 -13.06
CA LEU A 118 -6.71 7.13 -11.69
C LEU A 118 -7.54 8.23 -11.03
N ALA A 119 -7.92 9.26 -11.79
CA ALA A 119 -8.69 10.37 -11.23
C ALA A 119 -10.05 9.90 -10.70
N GLN A 120 -10.71 8.99 -11.43
CA GLN A 120 -11.95 8.38 -11.00
C GLN A 120 -11.73 7.42 -9.83
N TYR A 121 -10.72 6.54 -9.93
CA TYR A 121 -10.35 5.62 -8.85
C TYR A 121 -10.12 6.36 -7.52
N PHE A 122 -9.35 7.45 -7.55
CA PHE A 122 -9.09 8.24 -6.35
C PHE A 122 -10.30 9.02 -5.84
N GLU A 123 -11.20 9.47 -6.73
CA GLU A 123 -12.43 10.14 -6.31
C GLU A 123 -13.37 9.16 -5.60
N GLU A 124 -13.57 7.97 -6.18
CA GLU A 124 -14.38 6.90 -5.60
C GLU A 124 -13.81 6.43 -4.26
N LEU A 125 -12.49 6.22 -4.20
CA LEU A 125 -11.79 5.85 -2.96
C LEU A 125 -11.98 6.92 -1.87
N LYS A 126 -11.85 8.20 -2.25
CA LYS A 126 -12.04 9.32 -1.32
C LYS A 126 -13.49 9.41 -0.84
N GLU A 127 -14.47 9.25 -1.72
CA GLU A 127 -15.89 9.27 -1.35
C GLU A 127 -16.25 8.11 -0.40
N ALA A 128 -15.83 6.89 -0.73
CA ALA A 128 -16.04 5.72 0.12
C ALA A 128 -15.38 5.89 1.49
N TRP A 129 -14.15 6.44 1.52
CA TRP A 129 -13.44 6.73 2.77
C TRP A 129 -14.14 7.79 3.62
N LEU A 130 -14.58 8.89 3.02
CA LEU A 130 -15.26 10.00 3.73
C LEU A 130 -16.62 9.60 4.29
N THR A 131 -17.36 8.75 3.58
CA THR A 131 -18.68 8.26 4.00
C THR A 131 -18.61 7.04 4.91
N GLY A 132 -17.45 6.38 4.98
CA GLY A 132 -17.26 5.14 5.74
C GLY A 132 -18.01 3.96 5.14
N ASP A 133 -18.14 3.93 3.81
CA ASP A 133 -18.71 2.82 3.04
C ASP A 133 -17.68 1.69 2.95
N LEU A 134 -17.81 0.71 3.85
CA LEU A 134 -16.86 -0.39 3.95
C LEU A 134 -16.96 -1.36 2.77
N ASP A 135 -18.14 -1.52 2.17
CA ASP A 135 -18.35 -2.43 1.05
C ASP A 135 -17.73 -1.83 -0.23
N ALA A 136 -17.90 -0.51 -0.44
CA ALA A 136 -17.22 0.20 -1.52
C ALA A 136 -15.70 0.21 -1.33
N LEU A 137 -15.21 0.46 -0.10
CA LEU A 137 -13.78 0.38 0.19
C LEU A 137 -13.22 -1.01 -0.06
N ASP A 138 -13.94 -2.07 0.30
CA ASP A 138 -13.53 -3.45 0.04
C ASP A 138 -13.42 -3.68 -1.47
N ALA A 139 -14.48 -3.41 -2.22
CA ALA A 139 -14.49 -3.59 -3.67
C ALA A 139 -13.37 -2.81 -4.39
N ILE A 140 -13.10 -1.56 -3.97
CA ILE A 140 -12.07 -0.71 -4.60
C ILE A 140 -10.66 -1.21 -4.24
N LEU A 141 -10.41 -1.53 -2.96
CA LEU A 141 -9.06 -1.82 -2.47
C LEU A 141 -8.64 -3.28 -2.68
N THR A 142 -9.58 -4.19 -2.91
CA THR A 142 -9.29 -5.61 -3.22
C THR A 142 -9.38 -5.94 -4.71
N ALA A 143 -9.91 -5.02 -5.54
CA ALA A 143 -9.90 -5.16 -6.99
C ALA A 143 -8.48 -5.48 -7.49
N GLY A 144 -8.35 -6.53 -8.30
CA GLY A 144 -7.06 -7.03 -8.82
C GLY A 144 -6.32 -7.94 -7.83
N LEU A 145 -6.28 -7.60 -6.53
CA LEU A 145 -5.59 -8.39 -5.50
C LEU A 145 -6.14 -9.82 -5.36
N GLU A 146 -7.40 -10.05 -5.71
CA GLU A 146 -8.00 -11.39 -5.71
C GLU A 146 -7.32 -12.35 -6.69
N GLU A 147 -6.77 -11.82 -7.78
CA GLU A 147 -6.05 -12.58 -8.81
C GLU A 147 -4.59 -12.87 -8.39
N SER A 148 -4.10 -12.15 -7.38
CA SER A 148 -2.74 -12.24 -6.85
C SER A 148 -2.70 -12.58 -5.35
N PRO A 149 -2.99 -13.84 -4.93
CA PRO A 149 -3.04 -14.21 -3.51
C PRO A 149 -1.76 -13.93 -2.72
N GLU A 150 -0.59 -14.04 -3.35
CA GLU A 150 0.69 -13.69 -2.72
C GLU A 150 0.75 -12.18 -2.43
N LEU A 151 0.36 -11.35 -3.40
CA LEU A 151 0.36 -9.90 -3.27
C LEU A 151 -0.61 -9.46 -2.17
N ALA A 152 -1.83 -9.98 -2.16
CA ALA A 152 -2.82 -9.72 -1.13
C ALA A 152 -2.33 -10.13 0.27
N ASP A 153 -1.70 -11.31 0.39
CA ASP A 153 -1.16 -11.77 1.68
C ASP A 153 0.00 -10.88 2.14
N LYS A 154 0.94 -10.53 1.26
CA LYS A 154 2.12 -9.72 1.60
C LYS A 154 1.76 -8.28 1.94
N LEU A 155 0.87 -7.66 1.16
CA LEU A 155 0.53 -6.25 1.33
C LEU A 155 -0.48 -6.00 2.45
N LEU A 156 -1.33 -6.97 2.79
CA LEU A 156 -2.39 -6.78 3.79
C LEU A 156 -2.39 -7.87 4.86
N TYR A 157 -2.64 -9.13 4.50
CA TYR A 157 -3.07 -10.12 5.48
C TYR A 157 -1.96 -10.56 6.43
N GLN A 158 -0.72 -10.71 5.94
CA GLN A 158 0.43 -11.03 6.77
C GLN A 158 0.71 -9.91 7.77
N ARG A 159 0.59 -8.64 7.35
CA ARG A 159 0.77 -7.48 8.23
C ARG A 159 -0.32 -7.43 9.29
N ASN A 160 -1.58 -7.65 8.91
CA ASN A 160 -2.71 -7.73 9.85
C ASN A 160 -2.42 -8.77 10.95
N ARG A 161 -1.99 -9.98 10.57
CA ARG A 161 -1.64 -11.04 11.53
C ARG A 161 -0.46 -10.65 12.43
N ASN A 162 0.57 -10.02 11.86
CA ASN A 162 1.75 -9.59 12.61
C ASN A 162 1.44 -8.48 13.63
N TRP A 163 0.43 -7.65 13.36
CA TRP A 163 0.05 -6.56 14.25
C TRP A 163 -0.81 -7.01 15.44
N ILE A 164 -1.53 -8.13 15.35
CA ILE A 164 -2.45 -8.57 16.42
C ILE A 164 -1.78 -8.65 17.79
N PRO A 165 -0.60 -9.28 17.98
CA PRO A 165 0.03 -9.34 19.29
C PRO A 165 0.37 -7.95 19.86
N ALA A 166 0.78 -7.01 19.02
CA ALA A 166 1.08 -5.64 19.44
C ALA A 166 -0.20 -4.90 19.86
N LEU A 167 -1.30 -5.09 19.11
CA LEU A 167 -2.60 -4.50 19.42
C LEU A 167 -3.20 -5.07 20.71
N GLU A 168 -3.09 -6.38 20.93
CA GLU A 168 -3.52 -7.02 22.16
C GLU A 168 -2.71 -6.55 23.37
N GLY A 169 -1.39 -6.37 23.19
CA GLY A 169 -0.54 -5.77 24.23
C GLY A 169 -0.98 -4.35 24.62
N LEU A 170 -1.44 -3.54 23.66
CA LEU A 170 -1.99 -2.20 23.96
C LEU A 170 -3.29 -2.26 24.79
N LEU A 171 -4.07 -3.33 24.71
CA LEU A 171 -5.29 -3.50 25.51
C LEU A 171 -4.98 -3.81 26.98
N GLU A 172 -3.78 -4.32 27.27
CA GLU A 172 -3.31 -4.57 28.64
C GLU A 172 -2.73 -3.30 29.31
N GLU A 173 -2.43 -2.28 28.51
CA GLU A 173 -1.93 -0.99 29.01
C GLU A 173 -3.08 -0.10 29.53
N PRO A 174 -2.84 0.68 30.60
CA PRO A 174 -3.87 1.56 31.14
C PRO A 174 -4.14 2.74 30.21
N GLY A 175 -5.42 3.00 29.93
CA GLY A 175 -5.89 4.20 29.24
C GLY A 175 -6.62 3.88 27.94
N THR A 176 -6.58 4.83 27.01
CA THR A 176 -7.21 4.69 25.69
C THR A 176 -6.15 4.95 24.63
N HIS A 177 -5.96 3.96 23.76
CA HIS A 177 -5.02 4.02 22.65
C HIS A 177 -5.78 4.33 21.36
N LEU A 178 -5.26 5.26 20.56
CA LEU A 178 -5.71 5.48 19.19
C LEU A 178 -4.78 4.69 18.27
N VAL A 179 -5.35 3.79 17.48
CA VAL A 179 -4.63 3.05 16.43
C VAL A 179 -5.11 3.56 15.08
N ALA A 180 -4.19 4.11 14.29
CA ALA A 180 -4.45 4.55 12.92
C ALA A 180 -3.74 3.61 11.94
N VAL A 181 -4.50 3.06 11.00
CA VAL A 181 -4.01 2.17 9.93
C VAL A 181 -4.73 2.50 8.62
N GLY A 182 -4.13 2.12 7.49
CA GLY A 182 -4.76 2.29 6.18
C GLY A 182 -6.07 1.52 6.06
N ALA A 183 -7.02 2.04 5.27
CA ALA A 183 -8.37 1.48 5.11
C ALA A 183 -8.36 -0.01 4.70
N GLY A 184 -7.39 -0.43 3.88
CA GLY A 184 -7.22 -1.82 3.46
C GLY A 184 -7.01 -2.82 4.60
N HIS A 185 -6.60 -2.35 5.79
CA HIS A 185 -6.42 -3.21 6.98
C HIS A 185 -7.70 -3.41 7.79
N LEU A 186 -8.77 -2.69 7.46
CA LEU A 186 -10.03 -2.68 8.20
C LEU A 186 -11.18 -3.40 7.47
N ILE A 187 -10.95 -3.82 6.22
CA ILE A 187 -11.95 -4.42 5.31
C ILE A 187 -11.73 -5.93 5.11
N GLY A 188 -12.83 -6.64 4.86
CA GLY A 188 -12.84 -8.08 4.60
C GLY A 188 -12.57 -8.97 5.81
N ASP A 189 -12.66 -10.28 5.56
CA ASP A 189 -12.62 -11.35 6.59
C ASP A 189 -11.23 -11.58 7.20
N LYS A 190 -10.19 -10.99 6.61
CA LYS A 190 -8.81 -11.04 7.10
C LYS A 190 -8.33 -9.68 7.65
N SER A 191 -9.25 -8.74 7.87
CA SER A 191 -8.96 -7.44 8.50
C SER A 191 -8.47 -7.58 9.93
N VAL A 192 -7.81 -6.54 10.44
CA VAL A 192 -7.49 -6.40 11.86
C VAL A 192 -8.75 -6.53 12.73
N ILE A 193 -9.87 -5.94 12.29
CA ILE A 193 -11.15 -6.00 13.00
C ILE A 193 -11.67 -7.45 13.07
N ALA A 194 -11.63 -8.19 11.96
CA ALA A 194 -12.05 -9.59 11.94
C ALA A 194 -11.17 -10.47 12.84
N LEU A 195 -9.84 -10.26 12.79
CA LEU A 195 -8.88 -11.00 13.61
C LEU A 195 -9.05 -10.72 15.11
N LEU A 196 -9.24 -9.45 15.51
CA LEU A 196 -9.52 -9.11 16.91
C LEU A 196 -10.83 -9.74 17.40
N ARG A 197 -11.88 -9.75 16.57
CA ARG A 197 -13.14 -10.43 16.90
C ARG A 197 -12.93 -11.92 17.13
N ALA A 198 -12.17 -12.57 16.24
CA ALA A 198 -11.87 -13.99 16.32
C ALA A 198 -11.08 -14.34 17.60
N ASN A 199 -10.26 -13.40 18.09
CA ASN A 199 -9.54 -13.53 19.35
C ASN A 199 -10.39 -13.21 20.61
N GLY A 200 -11.68 -12.93 20.45
CA GLY A 200 -12.61 -12.75 21.55
C GLY A 200 -12.75 -11.31 22.06
N HIS A 201 -12.21 -10.33 21.33
CA HIS A 201 -12.36 -8.92 21.69
C HIS A 201 -13.74 -8.37 21.31
N GLU A 202 -14.29 -7.52 22.18
CA GLU A 202 -15.53 -6.78 21.90
C GLU A 202 -15.24 -5.60 20.98
N LEU A 203 -16.04 -5.45 19.93
CA LEU A 203 -15.87 -4.42 18.91
C LEU A 203 -17.16 -3.64 18.76
N THR A 204 -17.06 -2.32 18.92
CA THR A 204 -18.16 -1.39 18.74
C THR A 204 -17.80 -0.37 17.66
N ARG A 205 -18.69 -0.16 16.69
CA ARG A 205 -18.58 0.94 15.72
C ARG A 205 -19.31 2.15 16.30
N GLN A 206 -18.60 3.29 16.37
CA GLN A 206 -19.16 4.58 16.81
C GLN A 206 -19.54 5.45 15.62
#